data_AF-A0A5J5LPL9-F1
#
_entry.id   AF-A0A5J5LPL9-F1
#
_cell.length_a   1.000
_cell.length_b   1.000
_cell.length_c   1.000
_cell.angle_alpha   90.00
_cell.angle_beta   90.00
_cell.angle_gamma   90.00
#
_symmetry.space_group_name_H-M   'P 1'
#
loop_
_entity.id
_entity.type
_entity.pdbx_description
1 polymer ?
#
loop_
_entity_poly.entity_id
_entity_poly.type
_entity_poly.pdbx_seq_one_letter_code
_entity_poly.pdbx_strand_id
1 'polypeptide(L)'
;MTRFLWDKFSKDYLETFLASSGDVKTSLDVTAETHEIDVYFRPTSPKIPPELGLLGRLAQTPCLLEPYRNPVKIEGILACLSKLLTVREQLQREAHRHQQPLLAENIPRLWILTPTASQRIITAFSALNHPDWGEGIYFLAPALNLRGGQAS
;
A
#
# COMPACT_ATOMS: atom_id res chain seq x y z
N MET A 1 -8.88 -22.27 10.28
CA MET A 1 -8.56 -21.57 11.54
C MET A 1 -7.25 -20.79 11.49
N THR A 2 -6.12 -21.34 11.01
CA THR A 2 -4.81 -20.64 10.96
C THR A 2 -4.75 -19.42 10.03
N ARG A 3 -5.57 -19.37 8.96
CA ARG A 3 -5.66 -18.21 8.05
C ARG A 3 -6.13 -16.94 8.77
N PHE A 4 -7.14 -17.06 9.64
CA PHE A 4 -7.66 -15.95 10.43
C PHE A 4 -6.68 -15.48 11.50
N LEU A 5 -5.91 -16.39 12.09
CA LEU A 5 -4.91 -16.03 13.10
C LEU A 5 -3.77 -15.21 12.49
N TRP A 6 -3.29 -15.60 11.30
CA TRP A 6 -2.23 -14.86 10.62
C TRP A 6 -2.72 -13.51 10.10
N ASP A 7 -3.90 -13.48 9.49
CA ASP A 7 -4.53 -12.25 8.99
C ASP A 7 -4.73 -11.23 10.11
N LYS A 8 -5.28 -11.67 11.24
CA LYS A 8 -5.41 -10.84 12.43
C LYS A 8 -4.04 -10.39 12.96
N PHE A 9 -3.09 -11.30 13.09
CA PHE A 9 -1.76 -10.99 13.59
C PHE A 9 -1.05 -9.93 12.74
N SER A 10 -1.07 -10.05 11.41
CA SER A 10 -0.38 -9.09 10.53
C SER A 10 -1.01 -7.70 10.62
N LYS A 11 -2.34 -7.61 10.69
CA LYS A 11 -3.10 -6.37 10.87
C LYS A 11 -2.79 -5.72 12.24
N ASP A 12 -2.96 -6.46 13.33
CA ASP A 12 -2.71 -5.99 14.70
C ASP A 12 -1.24 -5.55 14.86
N TYR A 13 -0.30 -6.28 14.26
CA TYR A 13 1.13 -5.94 14.28
C TYR A 13 1.38 -4.60 13.58
N LEU A 14 0.96 -4.46 12.33
CA LEU A 14 1.17 -3.22 11.56
C LEU A 14 0.48 -2.02 12.21
N GLU A 15 -0.74 -2.20 12.73
CA GLU A 15 -1.45 -1.16 13.47
C GLU A 15 -0.66 -0.71 14.71
N THR A 16 -0.20 -1.66 15.53
CA THR A 16 0.54 -1.35 16.75
C THR A 16 1.79 -0.50 16.48
N PHE A 17 2.56 -0.83 15.44
CA PHE A 17 3.79 -0.08 15.11
C PHE A 17 3.52 1.28 14.47
N LEU A 18 2.40 1.45 13.76
CA LEU A 18 2.11 2.66 13.00
C LEU A 18 1.19 3.64 13.76
N ALA A 19 0.47 3.19 14.78
CA ALA A 19 -0.50 4.00 15.52
C ALA A 19 0.09 5.27 16.14
N SER A 20 1.37 5.26 16.52
CA SER A 20 2.03 6.47 17.06
C SER A 20 2.44 7.48 16.00
N SER A 21 2.37 7.11 14.72
CA SER A 21 2.93 7.87 13.59
C SER A 21 1.87 8.41 12.62
N GLY A 22 0.61 7.98 12.78
CA GLY A 22 -0.48 8.39 11.90
C GLY A 22 -1.79 7.65 12.14
N ASP A 23 -2.77 7.93 11.29
CA ASP A 23 -4.06 7.26 11.30
C ASP A 23 -3.93 5.90 10.62
N VAL A 24 -4.28 4.84 11.36
CA VAL A 24 -4.35 3.48 10.84
C VAL A 24 -5.81 3.06 10.72
N LYS A 25 -6.18 2.46 9.59
CA LYS A 25 -7.46 1.76 9.40
C LYS A 25 -7.19 0.34 8.93
N THR A 26 -7.59 -0.65 9.71
CA THR A 26 -7.48 -2.06 9.35
C THR A 26 -8.78 -2.59 8.77
N SER A 27 -8.70 -3.56 7.85
CA SER A 27 -9.88 -4.22 7.23
C SER A 27 -10.85 -3.19 6.64
N LEU A 28 -10.31 -2.24 5.87
CA LEU A 28 -11.08 -1.15 5.27
C LEU A 28 -11.84 -1.65 4.04
N ASP A 29 -13.16 -1.65 4.08
CA ASP A 29 -14.00 -1.98 2.94
C ASP A 29 -13.81 -0.98 1.79
N VAL A 30 -13.45 -1.50 0.61
CA VAL A 30 -13.19 -0.69 -0.59
C VAL A 30 -14.40 -0.62 -1.52
N THR A 31 -15.20 -1.68 -1.57
CA THR A 31 -16.42 -1.79 -2.39
C THR A 31 -17.49 -2.62 -1.66
N ALA A 32 -18.71 -2.62 -2.19
CA ALA A 32 -19.80 -3.47 -1.69
C ALA A 32 -19.55 -4.98 -1.90
N GLU A 33 -18.56 -5.37 -2.71
CA GLU A 33 -18.23 -6.77 -3.02
C GLU A 33 -17.20 -7.39 -2.05
N THR A 34 -17.10 -6.91 -0.80
CA THR A 34 -16.23 -7.49 0.26
C THR A 34 -14.74 -7.54 -0.10
N HIS A 35 -14.21 -6.48 -0.71
CA HIS A 35 -12.77 -6.34 -0.87
C HIS A 35 -12.25 -5.43 0.25
N GLU A 36 -11.57 -6.02 1.23
CA GLU A 36 -10.95 -5.31 2.35
C GLU A 36 -9.50 -4.94 2.01
N ILE A 37 -9.08 -3.74 2.37
CA ILE A 37 -7.65 -3.40 2.52
C ILE A 37 -7.21 -3.85 3.90
N ASP A 38 -6.11 -4.58 3.96
CA ASP A 38 -5.62 -5.11 5.23
C ASP A 38 -5.25 -3.97 6.18
N VAL A 39 -4.42 -3.04 5.73
CA VAL A 39 -4.08 -1.81 6.46
C VAL A 39 -3.98 -0.62 5.50
N TYR A 40 -4.77 0.41 5.78
CA TYR A 40 -4.65 1.73 5.18
C TYR A 40 -4.05 2.69 6.21
N PHE A 41 -2.88 3.25 5.91
CA PHE A 41 -2.16 4.15 6.79
C PHE A 41 -2.07 5.56 6.19
N ARG A 42 -2.26 6.59 7.03
CA ARG A 42 -2.02 7.99 6.71
C ARG A 42 -1.09 8.61 7.76
N PRO A 43 0.16 8.98 7.43
CA PRO A 43 1.04 9.62 8.39
C PRO A 43 0.48 10.99 8.79
N THR A 44 0.50 11.30 10.08
CA THR A 44 0.13 12.62 10.62
C THR A 44 1.35 13.38 11.16
N SER A 45 2.44 12.68 11.44
CA SER A 45 3.74 13.25 11.79
C SER A 45 4.67 13.30 10.57
N PRO A 46 5.41 14.39 10.33
CA PRO A 46 6.43 14.44 9.29
C PRO A 46 7.67 13.58 9.61
N LYS A 47 7.78 13.06 10.84
CA LYS A 47 8.89 12.21 11.28
C LYS A 47 8.34 10.90 11.84
N ILE A 48 8.50 9.84 11.06
CA ILE A 48 8.26 8.48 11.50
C ILE A 48 9.48 8.01 12.32
N PRO A 49 9.28 7.29 13.45
CA PRO A 49 10.39 6.84 14.29
C PRO A 49 11.41 6.01 13.49
N PRO A 50 12.72 6.35 13.57
CA PRO A 50 13.76 5.63 12.82
C PRO A 50 13.85 4.14 13.22
N GLU A 51 13.40 3.78 14.42
CA GLU A 51 13.35 2.41 14.94
C GLU A 51 12.43 1.51 14.11
N LEU A 52 11.47 2.06 13.36
CA LEU A 52 10.62 1.30 12.45
C LEU A 52 11.37 0.85 11.18
N GLY A 53 12.58 1.35 10.94
CA GLY A 53 13.44 0.93 9.83
C GLY A 53 12.73 0.99 8.48
N LEU A 54 12.70 -0.14 7.77
CA LEU A 54 12.06 -0.22 6.46
C LEU A 54 10.56 0.08 6.53
N LEU A 55 9.84 -0.41 7.54
CA LEU A 55 8.41 -0.13 7.69
C LEU A 55 8.15 1.37 7.76
N GLY A 56 8.99 2.08 8.53
CA GLY A 56 8.89 3.54 8.61
C GLY A 56 9.15 4.21 7.27
N ARG A 57 10.14 3.73 6.50
CA ARG A 57 10.42 4.23 5.15
C ARG A 57 9.25 4.00 4.16
N LEU A 58 8.56 2.87 4.25
CA LEU A 58 7.38 2.56 3.41
C LEU A 58 6.17 3.45 3.75
N ALA A 59 6.05 3.83 5.03
CA ALA A 59 4.93 4.55 5.60
C ALA A 59 5.07 6.10 5.53
N GLN A 60 6.12 6.62 4.92
CA GLN A 60 6.38 8.08 4.82
C GLN A 60 5.29 8.88 4.09
N THR A 61 4.50 8.20 3.25
CA THR A 61 3.31 8.75 2.57
C THR A 61 2.13 7.86 2.89
N PRO A 62 0.88 8.31 2.67
CA PRO A 62 -0.27 7.43 2.75
C PRO A 62 -0.01 6.13 1.98
N CYS A 63 -0.43 4.99 2.54
CA CYS A 63 -0.19 3.72 1.90
C CYS A 63 -1.21 2.64 2.26
N LEU A 64 -1.35 1.68 1.35
CA LEU A 64 -2.01 0.40 1.56
C LEU A 64 -0.90 -0.61 1.81
N LEU A 65 -0.96 -1.32 2.94
CA LEU A 65 -0.06 -2.43 3.26
C LEU A 65 -0.86 -3.72 3.17
N GLU A 66 -0.46 -4.59 2.26
CA GLU A 66 -1.13 -5.85 1.92
C GLU A 66 -0.17 -7.00 2.20
N PRO A 67 -0.09 -7.50 3.44
CA PRO A 67 0.78 -8.60 3.78
C PRO A 67 0.22 -9.93 3.28
N TYR A 68 1.10 -10.77 2.71
CA TYR A 68 0.79 -12.13 2.27
C TYR A 68 1.54 -13.17 3.10
N ARG A 69 0.83 -14.20 3.59
CA ARG A 69 1.44 -15.34 4.30
C ARG A 69 2.27 -16.23 3.37
N ASN A 70 1.78 -16.41 2.15
CA ASN A 70 2.38 -17.25 1.13
C ASN A 70 2.87 -16.36 -0.03
N PRO A 71 3.75 -16.87 -0.92
CA PRO A 71 4.14 -16.12 -2.11
C PRO A 71 2.91 -15.64 -2.88
N VAL A 72 2.89 -14.34 -3.21
CA VAL A 72 1.76 -13.71 -3.90
C VAL A 72 1.64 -14.30 -5.31
N LYS A 73 0.41 -14.38 -5.83
CA LYS A 73 0.13 -14.76 -7.23
C LYS A 73 -0.23 -13.53 -8.06
N ILE A 74 -0.23 -13.68 -9.38
CA ILE A 74 -0.58 -12.58 -10.30
C ILE A 74 -1.95 -12.00 -9.95
N GLU A 75 -2.93 -12.87 -9.69
CA GLU A 75 -4.30 -12.47 -9.33
C GLU A 75 -4.35 -11.69 -8.02
N GLY A 76 -3.48 -12.04 -7.05
CA GLY A 76 -3.36 -11.30 -5.79
C GLY A 76 -2.81 -9.90 -5.99
N ILE A 77 -1.77 -9.75 -6.85
CA ILE A 77 -1.23 -8.43 -7.20
C ILE A 77 -2.29 -7.58 -7.91
N LEU A 78 -3.02 -8.16 -8.87
CA LEU A 78 -4.10 -7.47 -9.58
C LEU A 78 -5.24 -7.06 -8.64
N ALA A 79 -5.59 -7.90 -7.66
CA ALA A 79 -6.56 -7.56 -6.63
C ALA A 79 -6.08 -6.38 -5.78
N CYS A 80 -4.83 -6.37 -5.31
CA CYS A 80 -4.27 -5.24 -4.57
C CYS A 80 -4.21 -3.95 -5.41
N LEU A 81 -3.87 -4.05 -6.70
CA LEU A 81 -3.93 -2.91 -7.63
C LEU A 81 -5.35 -2.37 -7.79
N SER A 82 -6.34 -3.25 -7.90
CA SER A 82 -7.76 -2.86 -7.94
C SER A 82 -8.14 -2.06 -6.69
N LYS A 83 -7.76 -2.53 -5.49
CA LYS A 83 -7.98 -1.80 -4.22
C LYS A 83 -7.36 -0.40 -4.26
N LEU A 84 -6.09 -0.28 -4.70
CA LEU A 84 -5.41 1.02 -4.83
C LEU A 84 -6.19 1.96 -5.77
N LEU A 85 -6.57 1.49 -6.96
CA LEU A 85 -7.27 2.32 -7.93
C LEU A 85 -8.64 2.78 -7.41
N THR A 86 -9.37 1.92 -6.72
CA THR A 86 -10.65 2.31 -6.11
C THR A 86 -10.48 3.36 -5.00
N VAL A 87 -9.50 3.19 -4.10
CA VAL A 87 -9.21 4.22 -3.07
C VAL A 87 -8.85 5.55 -3.72
N ARG A 88 -8.04 5.53 -4.78
CA ARG A 88 -7.67 6.74 -5.52
C ARG A 88 -8.88 7.43 -6.13
N GLU A 89 -9.81 6.66 -6.71
CA GLU A 89 -11.05 7.20 -7.25
C GLU A 89 -11.93 7.82 -6.16
N GLN A 90 -12.04 7.17 -4.99
CA GLN A 90 -12.77 7.71 -3.84
C GLN A 90 -12.18 9.05 -3.38
N LEU A 91 -10.85 9.13 -3.23
CA LEU A 91 -10.14 10.36 -2.86
C LEU A 91 -10.34 11.46 -3.91
N GLN A 92 -10.35 11.13 -5.19
CA GLN A 92 -10.62 12.09 -6.28
C GLN A 92 -12.06 12.63 -6.21
N ARG A 93 -13.05 11.76 -5.96
CA ARG A 93 -14.45 12.18 -5.78
C ARG A 93 -14.62 13.06 -4.54
N GLU A 94 -13.96 12.74 -3.44
CA GLU A 94 -13.92 13.56 -2.22
C GLU A 94 -13.33 14.94 -2.50
N ALA A 95 -12.15 14.99 -3.11
CA ALA A 95 -11.48 16.21 -3.54
C ALA A 95 -12.40 17.10 -4.41
N HIS A 96 -13.06 16.51 -5.40
CA HIS A 96 -14.03 17.21 -6.25
C HIS A 96 -15.23 17.75 -5.47
N ARG A 97 -15.82 16.95 -4.57
CA ARG A 97 -16.94 17.37 -3.71
C ARG A 97 -16.57 18.56 -2.82
N HIS A 98 -15.34 18.60 -2.33
CA HIS A 98 -14.84 19.67 -1.47
C HIS A 98 -14.17 20.82 -2.24
N GLN A 99 -14.17 20.79 -3.58
CA GLN A 99 -13.52 21.79 -4.44
C GLN A 99 -12.03 21.99 -4.10
N GLN A 100 -11.35 20.93 -3.66
CA GLN A 100 -9.94 20.95 -3.30
C GLN A 100 -9.14 20.02 -4.21
N PRO A 101 -7.93 20.39 -4.65
CA PRO A 101 -7.10 19.50 -5.46
C PRO A 101 -6.51 18.36 -4.61
N LEU A 102 -6.58 17.11 -5.09
CA LEU A 102 -5.98 15.95 -4.42
C LEU A 102 -4.45 15.94 -4.53
N LEU A 103 -3.74 16.55 -3.59
CA LEU A 103 -2.26 16.71 -3.59
C LEU A 103 -1.51 15.38 -3.77
N ALA A 104 -0.33 15.42 -4.40
CA ALA A 104 0.43 14.22 -4.73
C ALA A 104 0.90 13.48 -3.47
N GLU A 105 1.24 14.21 -2.40
CA GLU A 105 1.56 13.64 -1.10
C GLU A 105 0.39 12.92 -0.41
N ASN A 106 -0.85 13.17 -0.86
CA ASN A 106 -2.05 12.52 -0.35
C ASN A 106 -2.47 11.30 -1.17
N ILE A 107 -1.78 11.00 -2.27
CA ILE A 107 -2.05 9.80 -3.08
C ILE A 107 -1.39 8.61 -2.40
N PRO A 108 -2.16 7.56 -2.05
CA PRO A 108 -1.58 6.43 -1.37
C PRO A 108 -0.71 5.58 -2.30
N ARG A 109 0.35 5.01 -1.73
CA ARG A 109 1.16 3.96 -2.36
C ARG A 109 0.67 2.58 -1.97
N LEU A 110 0.83 1.59 -2.85
CA LEU A 110 0.57 0.19 -2.54
C LEU A 110 1.88 -0.54 -2.21
N TRP A 111 1.91 -1.21 -1.07
CA TRP A 111 2.98 -2.12 -0.69
C TRP A 111 2.44 -3.52 -0.46
N ILE A 112 2.90 -4.46 -1.28
CA ILE A 112 2.57 -5.89 -1.15
C ILE A 112 3.73 -6.57 -0.43
N LEU A 113 3.51 -7.03 0.80
CA LEU A 113 4.55 -7.66 1.61
C LEU A 113 4.45 -9.17 1.45
N THR A 114 5.26 -9.76 0.57
CA THR A 114 5.22 -11.19 0.26
C THR A 114 6.53 -11.88 0.68
N PRO A 115 6.49 -13.10 1.25
CA PRO A 115 7.70 -13.79 1.72
C PRO A 115 8.70 -14.07 0.60
N THR A 116 8.22 -14.32 -0.62
CA THR A 116 9.07 -14.42 -1.82
C THR A 116 8.33 -13.88 -3.05
N ALA A 117 9.08 -13.29 -3.97
CA ALA A 117 8.62 -12.91 -5.30
C ALA A 117 9.49 -13.64 -6.33
N SER A 118 8.88 -14.53 -7.11
CA SER A 118 9.61 -15.24 -8.17
C SER A 118 10.03 -14.30 -9.30
N GLN A 119 11.13 -14.61 -9.99
CA GLN A 119 11.56 -13.86 -11.17
C GLN A 119 10.44 -13.78 -12.21
N ARG A 120 9.61 -14.83 -12.34
CA ARG A 120 8.44 -14.84 -13.22
C ARG A 120 7.46 -13.71 -12.88
N ILE A 121 7.18 -13.48 -11.59
CA ILE A 121 6.27 -12.40 -11.15
C ILE A 121 6.92 -11.04 -11.39
N ILE A 122 8.18 -10.87 -11.00
CA ILE A 122 8.92 -9.61 -11.18
C ILE A 122 8.93 -9.22 -12.66
N THR A 123 9.26 -10.15 -13.55
CA THR A 123 9.26 -9.93 -15.00
C THR A 123 7.85 -9.69 -15.55
N ALA A 124 6.83 -10.43 -15.12
CA ALA A 124 5.46 -10.28 -15.62
C ALA A 124 4.87 -8.89 -15.36
N PHE A 125 5.28 -8.23 -14.27
CA PHE A 125 4.86 -6.87 -13.94
C PHE A 125 5.89 -5.80 -14.29
N SER A 126 6.98 -6.17 -14.97
CA SER A 126 8.13 -5.28 -15.25
C SER A 126 8.59 -4.52 -14.00
N ALA A 127 8.58 -5.19 -12.84
CA ALA A 127 8.86 -4.56 -11.57
C ALA A 127 10.38 -4.32 -11.43
N LEU A 128 10.76 -3.09 -11.09
CA LEU A 128 12.16 -2.65 -11.07
C LEU A 128 12.65 -2.50 -9.65
N ASN A 129 13.85 -3.01 -9.37
CA ASN A 129 14.55 -2.71 -8.13
C ASN A 129 15.17 -1.31 -8.22
N HIS A 130 15.04 -0.53 -7.15
CA HIS A 130 15.71 0.77 -7.04
C HIS A 130 16.96 0.63 -6.14
N PRO A 131 18.16 1.02 -6.60
CA PRO A 131 19.40 0.83 -5.84
C PRO A 131 19.34 1.36 -4.40
N ASP A 132 18.78 2.56 -4.21
CA ASP A 132 18.65 3.18 -2.88
C ASP A 132 17.75 2.43 -1.89
N TRP A 133 16.98 1.45 -2.34
CA TRP A 133 16.07 0.65 -1.50
C TRP A 133 16.67 -0.72 -1.14
N GLY A 134 17.78 -1.11 -1.77
CA GLY A 134 18.39 -2.41 -1.56
C GLY A 134 17.61 -3.56 -2.19
N GLU A 135 18.09 -4.78 -1.99
CA GLU A 135 17.49 -5.99 -2.55
C GLU A 135 16.11 -6.29 -1.95
N GLY A 136 15.24 -6.95 -2.72
CA GLY A 136 13.93 -7.41 -2.26
C GLY A 136 12.79 -6.37 -2.38
N ILE A 137 13.09 -5.14 -2.79
CA ILE A 137 12.09 -4.08 -2.99
C ILE A 137 11.95 -3.78 -4.47
N TYR A 138 10.73 -3.92 -5.00
CA TYR A 138 10.45 -3.75 -6.42
C TYR A 138 9.31 -2.77 -6.62
N PHE A 139 9.47 -1.90 -7.61
CA PHE A 139 8.53 -0.85 -7.96
C PHE A 139 7.85 -1.16 -9.28
N LEU A 140 6.54 -0.97 -9.32
CA LEU A 140 5.78 -0.92 -10.56
C LEU A 140 5.96 0.45 -11.23
N ALA A 141 5.37 0.59 -12.43
CA ALA A 141 5.45 1.82 -13.21
C ALA A 141 5.09 3.07 -12.38
N PRO A 142 5.87 4.18 -12.49
CA PRO A 142 5.63 5.40 -11.72
C PRO A 142 4.21 5.95 -11.83
N ALA A 143 3.53 5.77 -12.97
CA ALA A 143 2.15 6.20 -13.17
C ALA A 143 1.16 5.64 -12.13
N LEU A 144 1.44 4.47 -11.53
CA LEU A 144 0.63 3.91 -10.43
C LEU A 144 0.80 4.67 -9.11
N ASN A 145 1.87 5.44 -8.98
CA ASN A 145 2.21 6.27 -7.82
C ASN A 145 2.10 7.79 -8.11
N LEU A 146 1.91 8.18 -9.38
CA LEU A 146 1.78 9.56 -9.84
C LEU A 146 0.33 9.95 -10.11
N ARG A 147 0.02 11.25 -10.15
CA ARG A 147 -1.27 11.75 -10.68
C ARG A 147 -1.42 11.40 -12.17
N GLY A 148 -2.66 11.15 -12.61
CA GLY A 148 -2.99 11.24 -14.02
C GLY A 148 -2.71 12.68 -14.49
N GLY A 149 -1.73 12.85 -15.37
CA GLY A 149 -1.28 14.16 -15.87
C GLY A 149 0.22 14.46 -15.71
N GLN A 150 1.01 13.62 -15.03
CA GLN A 150 2.47 13.79 -14.91
C GLN A 150 3.31 12.77 -15.70
N ALA A 151 2.66 11.94 -16.52
CA ALA A 151 3.37 11.19 -17.56
C ALA A 151 3.38 12.06 -18.83
N SER A 152 4.39 12.92 -18.95
CA SER A 152 4.76 13.61 -20.19
C SER A 152 5.99 12.93 -20.76
#